data_AF-A0A377Z6A5-F1
#
_entry.id   AF-A0A377Z6A5-F1
#
_cell.length_a   1.000
_cell.length_b   1.000
_cell.length_c   1.000
_cell.angle_alpha   90.00
_cell.angle_beta   90.00
_cell.angle_gamma   90.00
#
_symmetry.space_group_name_H-M   'P 1'
#
loop_
_entity.id
_entity.type
_entity.pdbx_description
1 polymer ?
#
loop_
_entity_poly.entity_id
_entity_poly.type
_entity_poly.pdbx_seq_one_letter_code
_entity_poly.pdbx_strand_id
1 'polypeptide(L)'
;MVQGLLSPLSVDQAKQDAFTPASINAFRMDNALYGIPKAVETLVLIYNKDLIDKPLDSLQAWLDYSKTQREQNKYGLLAKFDQIYYSWGAIGPMGGYIFAKNDSGGFNPQQVGLNTPGAVEAVTFLKKFYAEKVFPAGSSVITG
;
A
#
# COMPACT_ATOMS: atom_id res chain seq x y z
N MET A 1 17.94 2.13 18.41
CA MET A 1 16.85 2.05 19.42
C MET A 1 16.59 3.43 20.01
N VAL A 2 15.55 4.14 19.59
CA VAL A 2 15.36 5.56 19.97
C VAL A 2 15.02 5.74 21.47
N GLN A 3 14.47 4.73 22.14
CA GLN A 3 14.12 4.79 23.59
C GLN A 3 14.50 3.54 24.41
N GLY A 4 15.21 2.56 23.84
CA GLY A 4 15.71 1.39 24.60
C GLY A 4 14.65 0.45 25.19
N LEU A 5 13.39 0.52 24.74
CA LEU A 5 12.26 -0.21 25.35
C LEU A 5 12.16 -1.71 25.01
N LEU A 6 12.99 -2.20 24.08
CA LEU A 6 13.00 -3.61 23.65
C LEU A 6 14.40 -4.20 23.85
N SER A 7 14.45 -5.44 24.33
CA SER A 7 15.70 -6.20 24.40
C SER A 7 15.96 -6.92 23.08
N PRO A 8 17.22 -6.99 22.61
CA PRO A 8 17.56 -7.78 21.44
C PRO A 8 17.29 -9.27 21.71
N LEU A 9 16.83 -9.98 20.69
CA LEU A 9 16.55 -11.40 20.73
C LEU A 9 17.74 -12.19 20.17
N SER A 10 18.15 -13.24 20.87
CA SER A 10 19.06 -14.27 20.36
C SER A 10 18.23 -15.48 19.92
N VAL A 11 18.22 -15.75 18.62
CA VAL A 11 17.43 -16.83 18.00
C VAL A 11 18.32 -17.60 17.05
N ASP A 12 18.30 -18.93 17.13
CA ASP A 12 19.10 -19.80 16.27
C ASP A 12 18.86 -19.51 14.78
N GLN A 13 19.92 -19.53 13.98
CA GLN A 13 19.83 -19.22 12.54
C GLN A 13 18.81 -20.11 11.82
N ALA A 14 18.77 -21.40 12.12
CA ALA A 14 17.80 -22.33 11.54
C ALA A 14 16.33 -21.93 11.80
N LYS A 15 16.03 -21.28 12.92
CA LYS A 15 14.68 -20.76 13.22
C LYS A 15 14.41 -19.47 12.46
N GLN A 16 15.43 -18.64 12.24
CA GLN A 16 15.30 -17.43 11.44
C GLN A 16 15.09 -17.74 9.95
N ASP A 17 15.78 -18.77 9.43
CA ASP A 17 15.69 -19.20 8.03
C ASP A 17 14.32 -19.82 7.68
N ALA A 18 13.52 -20.17 8.68
CA ALA A 18 12.14 -20.61 8.50
C ALA A 18 11.19 -19.45 8.09
N PHE A 19 11.63 -18.19 8.21
CA PHE A 19 10.87 -17.00 7.82
C PHE A 19 11.32 -16.48 6.45
N THR A 20 10.43 -15.79 5.74
CA THR A 20 10.85 -15.08 4.53
C THR A 20 11.82 -13.94 4.89
N PRO A 21 12.82 -13.64 4.05
CA PRO A 21 13.78 -12.56 4.32
C PRO A 21 13.09 -11.22 4.60
N ALA A 22 12.02 -10.89 3.88
CA ALA A 22 11.26 -9.67 4.11
C ALA A 22 10.62 -9.61 5.51
N SER A 23 10.01 -10.71 5.96
CA SER A 23 9.31 -10.74 7.26
C SER A 23 10.26 -10.62 8.44
N ILE A 24 11.36 -11.37 8.46
CA ILE A 24 12.32 -11.33 9.58
C ILE A 24 13.10 -10.00 9.61
N ASN A 25 13.42 -9.44 8.44
CA ASN A 25 14.12 -8.15 8.36
C ASN A 25 13.26 -6.97 8.82
N ALA A 26 11.92 -7.08 8.79
CA ALA A 26 11.03 -6.05 9.32
C ALA A 26 11.18 -5.84 10.84
N PHE A 27 11.73 -6.81 11.56
CA PHE A 27 12.01 -6.74 13.00
C PHE A 27 13.48 -6.45 13.33
N ARG A 28 14.28 -6.09 12.33
CA ARG A 28 15.69 -5.74 12.51
C ARG A 28 15.90 -4.23 12.54
N MET A 29 16.78 -3.80 13.44
CA MET A 29 17.32 -2.45 13.47
C MET A 29 18.78 -2.53 13.88
N ASP A 30 19.67 -1.81 13.18
CA ASP A 30 21.11 -1.83 13.43
C ASP A 30 21.69 -3.26 13.52
N ASN A 31 21.28 -4.14 12.59
CA ASN A 31 21.58 -5.58 12.53
C ASN A 31 21.12 -6.45 13.73
N ALA A 32 20.51 -5.88 14.76
CA ALA A 32 19.92 -6.64 15.86
C ALA A 32 18.44 -6.98 15.60
N LEU A 33 18.01 -8.17 16.04
CA LEU A 33 16.63 -8.64 15.95
C LEU A 33 15.86 -8.25 17.22
N TYR A 34 14.68 -7.65 17.08
CA TYR A 34 13.87 -7.17 18.22
C TYR A 34 12.47 -7.81 18.29
N GLY A 35 12.15 -8.73 17.39
CA GLY A 35 10.85 -9.41 17.37
C GLY A 35 10.86 -10.61 16.42
N ILE A 36 9.79 -11.40 16.49
CA ILE A 36 9.60 -12.58 15.64
C ILE A 36 8.30 -12.38 14.83
N PRO A 37 8.33 -12.58 13.50
CA PRO A 37 7.14 -12.45 12.68
C PRO A 37 6.06 -13.44 13.12
N LYS A 38 4.83 -12.95 13.32
CA LYS A 38 3.67 -13.80 13.62
C LYS A 38 2.72 -13.94 12.44
N ALA A 39 2.51 -12.84 11.72
CA ALA A 39 1.66 -12.76 10.55
C ALA A 39 2.23 -11.73 9.58
N VAL A 40 1.87 -11.86 8.30
CA VAL A 40 2.15 -10.87 7.26
C VAL A 40 0.81 -10.43 6.69
N GLU A 41 0.61 -9.12 6.60
CA GLU A 41 -0.61 -8.51 6.07
C GLU A 41 -0.26 -7.69 4.83
N THR A 42 -1.13 -7.73 3.83
CA THR A 42 -1.03 -6.90 2.63
C THR A 42 -2.42 -6.58 2.11
N LEU A 43 -2.52 -5.47 1.38
CA LEU A 43 -3.73 -5.12 0.67
C LEU A 43 -3.93 -6.05 -0.53
N VAL A 44 -5.18 -6.44 -0.75
CA VAL A 44 -5.61 -7.24 -1.89
C VAL A 44 -6.81 -6.59 -2.55
N LEU A 45 -6.95 -6.79 -3.86
CA LEU A 45 -8.17 -6.43 -4.58
C LEU A 45 -9.19 -7.55 -4.41
N ILE A 46 -10.37 -7.21 -3.90
CA ILE A 46 -11.52 -8.10 -3.82
C ILE A 46 -12.52 -7.69 -4.90
N TYR A 47 -13.05 -8.65 -5.65
CA TYR A 47 -14.02 -8.40 -6.70
C TYR A 47 -15.15 -9.43 -6.67
N ASN A 48 -16.33 -9.03 -7.13
CA ASN A 48 -17.49 -9.91 -7.26
C ASN A 48 -17.51 -10.53 -8.67
N LYS A 49 -17.42 -11.86 -8.74
CA LYS A 49 -17.41 -12.63 -10.00
C LYS A 49 -18.73 -12.56 -10.77
N ASP A 50 -19.85 -12.31 -10.10
CA ASP A 50 -21.15 -12.14 -10.76
C ASP A 50 -21.24 -10.79 -11.52
N LEU A 51 -20.34 -9.85 -11.21
CA LEU A 51 -20.27 -8.54 -11.85
C LEU A 51 -19.14 -8.45 -12.89
N ILE A 52 -18.00 -9.08 -12.63
CA ILE A 52 -16.85 -9.13 -13.54
C ILE A 52 -16.16 -10.49 -13.41
N ASP A 53 -15.99 -11.22 -14.52
CA ASP A 53 -15.39 -12.56 -14.52
C ASP A 53 -13.93 -12.58 -14.02
N LYS A 54 -13.16 -11.55 -14.38
CA LYS A 54 -11.75 -11.39 -14.01
C LYS A 54 -11.45 -9.95 -13.58
N PRO A 55 -10.49 -9.72 -12.68
CA PRO A 55 -10.05 -8.37 -12.34
C PRO A 55 -9.59 -7.60 -13.57
N LEU A 56 -9.91 -6.31 -13.60
CA LEU A 56 -9.40 -5.42 -14.64
C LEU A 56 -7.91 -5.16 -14.38
N ASP A 57 -7.16 -5.00 -15.47
CA ASP A 57 -5.68 -4.99 -15.48
C ASP A 57 -5.05 -3.67 -15.05
N SER A 58 -5.83 -2.59 -14.97
CA SER A 58 -5.33 -1.24 -14.79
C SER A 58 -6.33 -0.35 -14.06
N LEU A 59 -5.82 0.68 -13.37
CA LEU A 59 -6.66 1.71 -12.74
C LEU A 59 -7.49 2.48 -13.77
N GLN A 60 -7.03 2.60 -15.01
CA GLN A 60 -7.80 3.19 -16.11
C GLN A 60 -9.00 2.32 -16.48
N ALA A 61 -8.82 1.01 -16.65
CA ALA A 61 -9.94 0.11 -16.88
C ALA A 61 -10.94 0.13 -15.71
N TRP A 62 -10.47 0.20 -14.47
CA TRP A 62 -11.33 0.36 -13.29
C TRP A 62 -12.09 1.70 -13.26
N LEU A 63 -11.45 2.80 -13.67
CA LEU A 63 -12.12 4.10 -13.77
C LEU A 63 -13.24 4.07 -14.81
N ASP A 64 -12.95 3.53 -16.00
CA ASP A 64 -13.91 3.44 -17.09
C ASP A 64 -15.08 2.51 -16.75
N TYR A 65 -14.80 1.34 -16.16
CA TYR A 65 -15.83 0.46 -15.62
C TYR A 65 -16.70 1.17 -14.57
N SER A 66 -16.07 1.96 -13.69
CA SER A 66 -16.82 2.69 -12.67
C SER A 66 -17.74 3.76 -13.26
N LYS A 67 -17.36 4.41 -14.36
CA LYS A 67 -18.25 5.32 -15.11
C LYS A 67 -19.48 4.59 -15.63
N THR A 68 -19.28 3.46 -16.32
CA THR A 68 -20.37 2.63 -16.84
C THR A 68 -21.30 2.13 -15.73
N GLN A 69 -20.77 1.74 -14.56
CA GLN A 69 -21.61 1.35 -13.43
C GLN A 69 -22.44 2.52 -12.89
N ARG A 70 -21.89 3.75 -12.88
CA ARG A 70 -22.63 4.92 -12.40
C ARG A 70 -23.80 5.32 -13.29
N GLU A 71 -23.73 5.07 -14.60
CA GLU A 71 -24.88 5.24 -15.51
C GLU A 71 -26.08 4.37 -15.09
N GLN A 72 -25.82 3.25 -14.41
CA GLN A 72 -26.82 2.34 -13.86
C GLN A 72 -27.11 2.57 -12.36
N ASN A 73 -26.66 3.70 -11.79
CA ASN A 73 -26.72 3.99 -10.36
C ASN A 73 -25.99 2.96 -9.46
N LYS A 74 -24.99 2.25 -9.99
CA LYS A 74 -24.15 1.29 -9.26
C LYS A 74 -22.73 1.84 -9.07
N TYR A 75 -21.94 1.22 -8.20
CA TYR A 75 -20.52 1.51 -8.03
C TYR A 75 -19.65 0.48 -8.74
N GLY A 76 -18.54 0.93 -9.33
CA GLY A 76 -17.52 0.06 -9.89
C GLY A 76 -16.47 -0.29 -8.85
N LEU A 77 -15.25 0.24 -9.00
CA LEU A 77 -14.23 0.18 -7.96
C LEU A 77 -14.64 1.06 -6.76
N LEU A 78 -14.34 0.62 -5.55
CA LEU A 78 -14.36 1.44 -4.34
C LEU A 78 -13.06 1.21 -3.57
N ALA A 79 -12.39 2.30 -3.19
CA ALA A 79 -11.16 2.26 -2.39
C ALA A 79 -11.00 3.58 -1.59
N LYS A 80 -10.25 3.52 -0.48
CA LYS A 80 -9.91 4.70 0.34
C LYS A 80 -8.68 5.43 -0.20
N PHE A 81 -8.77 5.95 -1.43
CA PHE A 81 -7.64 6.63 -2.07
C PHE A 81 -7.25 7.97 -1.44
N ASP A 82 -8.05 8.47 -0.49
CA ASP A 82 -7.76 9.58 0.40
C ASP A 82 -6.84 9.22 1.59
N GLN A 83 -6.54 7.94 1.79
CA GLN A 83 -5.65 7.45 2.84
C GLN A 83 -4.40 6.79 2.26
N ILE A 84 -3.22 7.29 2.66
CA ILE A 84 -1.92 6.86 2.09
C ILE A 84 -1.70 5.35 2.14
N TYR A 85 -2.19 4.67 3.19
CA TYR A 85 -2.08 3.22 3.33
C TYR A 85 -2.74 2.49 2.15
N TYR A 86 -3.94 2.89 1.74
CA TYR A 86 -4.70 2.24 0.68
C TYR A 86 -4.33 2.75 -0.73
N SER A 87 -3.93 4.02 -0.84
CA SER A 87 -3.42 4.56 -2.12
C SER A 87 -1.99 4.13 -2.43
N TRP A 88 -1.25 3.58 -1.47
CA TRP A 88 0.13 3.14 -1.67
C TRP A 88 0.29 2.11 -2.79
N GLY A 89 -0.70 1.23 -2.97
CA GLY A 89 -0.73 0.24 -4.05
C GLY A 89 -0.70 0.86 -5.46
N ALA A 90 -1.08 2.13 -5.61
CA ALA A 90 -0.95 2.88 -6.86
C ALA A 90 0.32 3.75 -6.88
N ILE A 91 0.66 4.40 -5.76
CA ILE A 91 1.78 5.35 -5.67
C ILE A 91 3.14 4.65 -5.77
N GLY A 92 3.33 3.55 -5.04
CA GLY A 92 4.59 2.82 -4.98
C GLY A 92 5.06 2.30 -6.35
N PRO A 93 4.22 1.55 -7.10
CA PRO A 93 4.58 1.04 -8.43
C PRO A 93 4.91 2.14 -9.45
N MET A 94 4.40 3.35 -9.27
CA MET A 94 4.72 4.51 -10.10
C MET A 94 5.96 5.27 -9.62
N GLY A 95 6.77 4.69 -8.73
CA GLY A 95 8.05 5.28 -8.31
C GLY A 95 7.94 6.26 -7.14
N GLY A 96 6.85 6.23 -6.39
CA GLY A 96 6.80 6.85 -5.07
C GLY A 96 7.52 5.99 -4.02
N TYR A 97 8.18 6.65 -3.06
CA TYR A 97 8.77 6.02 -1.88
C TYR A 97 8.63 6.94 -0.66
N ILE A 98 8.60 6.39 0.56
CA ILE A 98 8.47 7.22 1.77
C ILE A 98 9.81 7.91 2.07
N PHE A 99 10.85 7.11 2.34
CA PHE A 99 12.21 7.57 2.57
C PHE A 99 13.17 6.75 1.69
N ALA A 100 14.20 7.39 1.12
CA ALA A 100 15.23 6.68 0.40
C ALA A 100 16.02 5.77 1.35
N LYS A 101 16.57 4.68 0.82
CA LYS A 101 17.55 3.89 1.57
C LYS A 101 18.85 4.67 1.70
N ASN A 102 19.53 4.53 2.84
CA ASN A 102 20.90 4.97 3.01
C ASN A 102 21.88 3.82 2.68
N ASP A 103 23.17 4.14 2.62
CA ASP A 103 24.23 3.18 2.25
C ASP A 103 24.36 2.01 3.24
N SER A 104 23.90 2.21 4.48
CA SER A 104 23.89 1.19 5.54
C SER A 104 22.62 0.32 5.53
N GLY A 105 21.75 0.46 4.52
CA GLY A 105 20.50 -0.30 4.38
C GLY A 105 19.34 0.19 5.25
N GLY A 106 19.53 1.27 6.02
CA GLY A 106 18.47 1.98 6.75
C GLY A 106 17.76 3.01 5.87
N PHE A 107 16.97 3.90 6.49
CA PHE A 107 16.26 4.97 5.80
C PHE A 107 16.91 6.34 6.03
N ASN A 108 16.90 7.21 5.02
CA ASN A 108 17.32 8.60 5.14
C ASN A 108 16.08 9.51 5.26
N PRO A 109 15.79 10.08 6.46
CA PRO A 109 14.59 10.89 6.69
C PRO A 109 14.59 12.21 5.89
N GLN A 110 15.74 12.67 5.41
CA GLN A 110 15.87 13.91 4.63
C GLN A 110 15.59 13.70 3.14
N GLN A 111 15.42 12.46 2.69
CA GLN A 111 15.20 12.10 1.29
C GLN A 111 13.81 11.49 1.15
N VAL A 112 12.80 12.36 0.97
CA VAL A 112 11.38 11.99 0.88
C VAL A 112 10.97 11.83 -0.59
N GLY A 113 10.36 10.68 -0.92
CA GLY A 113 9.98 10.33 -2.30
C GLY A 113 8.51 10.54 -2.65
N LEU A 114 7.80 11.38 -1.91
CA LEU A 114 6.37 11.62 -2.10
C LEU A 114 6.04 12.63 -3.21
N ASN A 115 7.05 13.30 -3.77
CA ASN A 115 6.92 14.28 -4.85
C ASN A 115 7.76 13.90 -6.09
N THR A 116 7.99 12.60 -6.30
CA THR A 116 8.56 12.14 -7.57
C THR A 116 7.54 12.35 -8.70
N PRO A 117 7.97 12.50 -9.98
CA PRO A 117 7.04 12.67 -11.09
C PRO A 117 5.94 11.60 -11.12
N GLY A 118 6.30 10.34 -10.87
CA GLY A 118 5.32 9.26 -10.86
C GLY A 118 4.48 9.17 -9.58
N ALA A 119 4.95 9.64 -8.42
CA ALA A 119 4.07 9.84 -7.25
C ALA A 119 3.01 10.92 -7.51
N VAL A 120 3.42 12.03 -8.15
CA VAL A 120 2.49 13.10 -8.56
C VAL A 120 1.50 12.58 -9.60
N GLU A 121 1.95 11.80 -10.57
CA GLU A 121 1.10 11.18 -11.58
C GLU A 121 0.08 10.22 -10.94
N ALA A 122 0.53 9.34 -10.03
CA ALA A 122 -0.33 8.40 -9.33
C ALA A 122 -1.44 9.12 -8.57
N VAL A 123 -1.08 10.09 -7.71
CA VAL A 123 -2.07 10.86 -6.93
C VAL A 123 -3.00 11.65 -7.85
N THR A 124 -2.47 12.22 -8.94
CA THR A 124 -3.29 12.93 -9.95
C THR A 124 -4.29 11.99 -10.60
N PHE A 125 -3.89 10.76 -10.90
CA PHE A 125 -4.78 9.73 -11.42
C PHE A 125 -5.87 9.35 -10.42
N LEU A 126 -5.49 9.06 -9.16
CA LEU A 126 -6.45 8.67 -8.12
C LEU A 126 -7.50 9.76 -7.86
N LYS A 127 -7.13 11.04 -7.96
CA LYS A 127 -8.06 12.17 -7.85
C LYS A 127 -9.19 12.13 -8.89
N LYS A 128 -8.98 11.51 -10.06
CA LYS A 128 -10.02 11.39 -11.10
C LYS A 128 -11.24 10.62 -10.59
N PHE A 129 -11.07 9.59 -9.77
CA PHE A 129 -12.19 8.81 -9.23
C PHE A 129 -13.17 9.69 -8.43
N TYR A 130 -12.67 10.66 -7.67
CA TYR A 130 -13.50 11.61 -6.94
C TYR A 130 -14.03 12.72 -7.85
N ALA A 131 -13.19 13.28 -8.74
CA ALA A 131 -13.56 14.38 -9.64
C ALA A 131 -14.68 13.97 -10.61
N GLU A 132 -14.65 12.73 -11.09
CA GLU A 132 -15.65 12.15 -11.99
C GLU A 132 -16.85 11.53 -11.24
N LYS A 133 -16.90 11.70 -9.91
CA LYS A 133 -18.02 11.27 -9.04
C LYS A 133 -18.32 9.76 -9.08
N VAL A 134 -17.35 8.96 -9.52
CA VAL A 134 -17.44 7.50 -9.47
C VAL A 134 -17.19 6.97 -8.07
N PHE A 135 -16.42 7.69 -7.25
CA PHE A 135 -16.36 7.47 -5.79
C PHE A 135 -17.37 8.36 -5.06
N PRO A 136 -17.86 7.93 -3.88
CA PRO A 136 -18.69 8.75 -3.02
C PRO A 136 -17.95 10.01 -2.53
N ALA A 137 -18.68 11.11 -2.34
CA ALA A 137 -18.15 12.30 -1.68
C ALA A 137 -18.16 12.09 -0.17
N GLY A 138 -16.99 12.06 0.46
CA GLY A 138 -16.83 11.96 1.92
C GLY A 138 -16.39 10.57 2.42
N SER A 139 -15.71 10.56 3.57
CA SER A 139 -15.02 9.42 4.19
C SER A 139 -15.94 8.34 4.79
N SER A 140 -17.27 8.48 4.67
CA SER A 140 -18.24 7.68 5.43
C SER A 140 -18.74 6.41 4.74
N VAL A 141 -18.32 6.10 3.51
CA VAL A 141 -18.95 5.02 2.72
C VAL A 141 -18.19 3.69 2.75
N ILE A 142 -16.95 3.65 3.23
CA ILE A 142 -16.12 2.43 3.26
C ILE A 142 -15.87 1.96 4.71
N THR A 143 -16.92 2.03 5.52
CA THR A 143 -17.03 1.35 6.82
C THR A 143 -18.40 0.66 6.84
N GLY A 144 -18.51 -0.42 6.06
CA GLY A 144 -19.59 -1.38 6.11
C GLY A 144 -18.99 -2.73 6.45
#